data_AF-A0A166AR87-F1
#
_entry.id   AF-A0A166AR87-F1
#
_cell.length_a   1.000
_cell.length_b   1.000
_cell.length_c   1.000
_cell.angle_alpha   90.00
_cell.angle_beta   90.00
_cell.angle_gamma   90.00
#
_symmetry.space_group_name_H-M   'P 1'
#
loop_
_entity.id
_entity.type
_entity.pdbx_description
1 polymer ?
#
loop_
_entity_poly.entity_id
_entity_poly.type
_entity_poly.pdbx_seq_one_letter_code
_entity_poly.pdbx_strand_id
1 'polypeptide(L)' 'MSATVVNLRQARKQKARETKAQSGAENRRKFGRTKTEKSQEEAETALQTIRFEGHKLTSASPSQKSDKE' A
#
# COMPACT_ATOMS: atom_id res chain seq x y z
N MET A 1 27.15 6.37 -38.36
CA MET A 1 26.27 6.08 -37.20
C MET A 1 25.51 7.34 -36.86
N SER A 2 24.20 7.39 -37.12
CA SER A 2 23.36 8.57 -36.88
C SER A 2 22.97 8.66 -35.40
N ALA A 3 23.30 9.76 -34.73
CA ALA A 3 22.81 10.03 -33.39
C ALA A 3 21.30 10.30 -33.44
N THR A 4 20.51 9.52 -32.71
CA THR A 4 19.07 9.70 -32.60
C THR A 4 18.80 10.95 -31.75
N VAL A 5 18.43 12.05 -32.40
CA VAL A 5 18.09 13.30 -31.71
C VAL A 5 16.73 13.11 -31.03
N VAL A 6 16.75 12.93 -29.71
CA VAL A 6 15.53 12.77 -28.91
C VAL A 6 14.99 14.13 -28.49
N ASN A 7 13.72 14.39 -28.81
CA ASN A 7 13.05 15.60 -28.38
C ASN A 7 12.66 15.52 -26.89
N LEU A 8 13.47 16.15 -26.04
CA LEU A 8 13.27 16.15 -24.58
C LEU A 8 11.94 16.76 -24.14
N ARG A 9 11.36 17.71 -24.90
CA ARG A 9 10.05 18.29 -24.59
C ARG A 9 8.94 17.25 -24.74
N GLN A 10 8.98 16.45 -25.79
CA GLN A 10 8.01 15.38 -26.02
C GLN A 10 8.16 14.28 -24.97
N ALA A 11 9.39 13.87 -24.65
CA ALA A 11 9.66 12.87 -23.62
C ALA A 11 9.15 13.31 -22.23
N ARG A 12 9.40 14.56 -21.83
CA ARG A 12 8.86 15.12 -20.57
C ARG A 12 7.33 15.15 -20.56
N LYS A 13 6.70 15.50 -21.69
CA LYS A 13 5.25 15.51 -21.82
C LYS A 13 4.65 14.11 -21.71
N GLN A 14 5.28 13.11 -22.31
CA GLN A 14 4.87 11.70 -22.19
C GLN A 14 4.96 11.23 -20.74
N LYS A 15 6.11 11.44 -20.09
CA LYS A 15 6.29 11.11 -18.66
C LYS A 15 5.23 11.77 -17.77
N ALA A 16 4.92 13.06 -18.00
CA ALA A 16 3.89 13.76 -17.24
C ALA A 16 2.46 13.24 -17.50
N ARG A 17 2.18 12.67 -18.67
CA ARG A 17 0.89 12.00 -18.96
C ARG A 17 0.83 10.63 -18.27
N GLU A 18 1.92 9.88 -18.30
CA GLU A 18 2.02 8.57 -17.66
C GLU A 18 1.83 8.67 -16.15
N THR A 19 2.48 9.62 -15.49
CA THR A 19 2.31 9.83 -14.04
C THR A 19 0.86 10.19 -13.69
N LYS A 20 0.20 11.02 -14.50
CA LYS A 20 -1.23 11.33 -14.34
C LYS A 20 -2.14 10.13 -14.59
N ALA A 21 -1.78 9.25 -15.53
CA ALA A 21 -2.54 8.03 -15.79
C ALA A 21 -2.41 7.03 -14.63
N GLN A 22 -1.21 6.90 -14.05
CA GLN A 22 -0.95 6.08 -12.86
C GLN A 22 -1.75 6.57 -11.65
N SER A 23 -1.68 7.86 -11.34
CA SER A 23 -2.46 8.44 -10.24
C SER A 23 -3.97 8.33 -10.48
N GLY A 24 -4.42 8.49 -11.73
CA GLY A 24 -5.81 8.22 -12.11
C GLY A 24 -6.24 6.77 -11.88
N ALA A 25 -5.37 5.80 -12.18
CA ALA A 25 -5.65 4.38 -11.92
C ALA A 25 -5.72 4.08 -10.42
N GLU A 26 -4.81 4.64 -9.61
CA GLU A 26 -4.86 4.53 -8.16
C GLU A 26 -6.13 5.15 -7.58
N ASN A 27 -6.51 6.34 -8.06
CA ASN A 27 -7.71 7.02 -7.62
C ASN A 27 -8.98 6.24 -8.02
N ARG A 28 -9.02 5.62 -9.20
CA ARG A 28 -10.13 4.72 -9.56
C ARG A 28 -10.22 3.53 -8.61
N ARG A 29 -9.09 2.93 -8.19
CA ARG A 29 -9.11 1.84 -7.21
C ARG A 29 -9.55 2.32 -5.82
N LYS A 30 -9.04 3.47 -5.36
CA LYS A 30 -9.33 4.02 -4.02
C LYS A 30 -10.75 4.60 -3.91
N PHE A 31 -11.21 5.30 -4.94
CA PHE A 31 -12.44 6.10 -4.92
C PHE A 31 -13.55 5.55 -5.81
N GLY A 32 -13.27 4.62 -6.72
CA GLY A 32 -14.27 3.97 -7.57
C GLY A 32 -15.01 2.81 -6.91
N ARG A 33 -14.55 2.36 -5.73
CA ARG A 33 -15.26 1.37 -4.92
C ARG A 33 -16.54 1.96 -4.36
N THR A 34 -17.62 1.19 -4.43
CA THR A 34 -18.91 1.54 -3.85
C THR A 34 -18.86 1.52 -2.32
N LYS A 35 -19.81 2.19 -1.65
CA LYS A 35 -19.84 2.22 -0.17
C LYS A 35 -19.94 0.82 0.44
N THR A 36 -20.69 -0.06 -0.21
CA THR A 36 -20.91 -1.46 0.21
C THR A 36 -19.62 -2.28 0.14
N GLU A 37 -18.86 -2.15 -0.95
CA GLU A 37 -17.57 -2.84 -1.11
C GLU A 37 -16.54 -2.38 -0.08
N LYS A 38 -16.48 -1.06 0.20
CA LYS A 38 -15.60 -0.53 1.25
C LYS A 38 -15.95 -1.09 2.62
N SER A 39 -17.23 -1.12 2.99
CA SER A 39 -17.65 -1.65 4.29
C SER A 39 -17.37 -3.14 4.44
N GLN A 40 -17.47 -3.92 3.36
CA GLN A 40 -17.15 -5.35 3.38
C GLN A 40 -15.65 -5.56 3.60
N GLU A 41 -14.79 -4.85 2.87
CA GLU A 41 -13.33 -4.93 3.02
C GLU A 41 -12.86 -4.43 4.39
N GLU A 42 -13.48 -3.38 4.94
CA GLU A 42 -13.24 -2.91 6.32
C GLU A 42 -13.61 -3.98 7.36
N ALA A 43 -14.75 -4.66 7.19
CA ALA A 43 -15.15 -5.75 8.08
C ALA A 43 -14.21 -6.96 7.96
N GLU A 44 -13.80 -7.32 6.75
CA GLU A 44 -12.85 -8.42 6.51
C GLU A 44 -11.47 -8.12 7.10
N THR A 45 -10.95 -6.92 6.89
CA THR A 45 -9.66 -6.49 7.46
C THR A 45 -9.73 -6.44 8.99
N ALA A 46 -10.83 -5.98 9.58
CA ALA A 46 -11.02 -6.02 11.04
C ALA A 46 -11.06 -7.45 11.59
N LEU A 47 -11.72 -8.39 10.92
CA LEU A 47 -11.70 -9.80 11.32
C LEU A 47 -10.29 -10.40 11.20
N GLN A 48 -9.56 -10.05 10.15
CA GLN A 48 -8.18 -10.50 9.96
C GLN A 48 -7.25 -9.94 11.03
N THR A 49 -7.37 -8.66 11.40
CA THR A 49 -6.56 -8.07 12.48
C THR A 49 -6.89 -8.73 13.81
N ILE A 50 -8.16 -8.91 14.16
CA ILE A 50 -8.55 -9.59 15.40
C ILE A 50 -8.00 -11.03 15.44
N ARG A 51 -8.10 -11.77 14.34
CA ARG A 51 -7.52 -13.12 14.23
C ARG A 51 -6.00 -13.08 14.42
N PHE A 52 -5.32 -12.18 13.71
CA PHE A 52 -3.86 -12.07 13.79
C PHE A 52 -3.39 -11.68 15.18
N GLU A 53 -4.02 -10.67 15.81
CA GLU A 53 -3.75 -10.26 17.18
C GLU A 53 -4.02 -11.38 18.18
N GLY A 54 -5.13 -12.12 18.03
CA GLY A 54 -5.45 -13.28 18.87
C GLY A 54 -4.47 -14.45 18.73
N HIS A 55 -3.76 -14.54 17.61
CA HIS A 55 -2.71 -15.53 17.37
C HIS A 55 -1.30 -15.01 17.64
N LYS A 56 -1.13 -13.76 18.12
CA LYS A 56 0.20 -13.27 18.50
C LYS A 56 0.69 -13.98 19.75
N LEU A 57 1.80 -14.70 19.60
CA LEU A 57 2.54 -15.36 20.70
C LEU A 57 3.40 -14.39 21.52
N THR A 58 3.17 -13.08 21.40
CA THR A 58 3.90 -12.02 22.10
C THR A 58 2.92 -11.18 22.93
N SER A 59 2.30 -11.82 23.92
CA SER A 59 2.51 -11.27 25.26
C SER A 59 3.95 -11.63 25.59
N ALA A 60 4.83 -10.65 25.79
CA ALA A 60 6.03 -10.89 26.55
C ALA A 60 5.61 -11.61 27.83
N SER A 61 5.87 -12.92 27.91
CA SER A 61 6.03 -13.55 29.21
C SER A 61 7.14 -12.76 29.88
N PRO A 62 6.88 -12.05 31.00
CA PRO A 62 7.92 -11.34 31.71
C PRO A 62 8.71 -12.40 32.48
N SER A 63 9.51 -13.22 31.79
CA SER A 63 10.26 -14.31 32.42
C SER A 63 11.77 -14.16 32.33
N GLN A 64 12.31 -13.01 31.94
CA GLN A 64 13.76 -12.78 32.00
C GLN A 64 14.09 -11.38 32.52
N LYS A 65 13.66 -11.07 33.76
CA LYS A 65 14.36 -10.14 34.65
C LYS A 65 14.25 -10.60 36.10
N SER A 66 15.28 -11.29 36.58
CA SER A 66 15.73 -11.44 37.97
C SER A 66 16.89 -12.43 37.94
N ASP A 67 17.99 -12.35 38.66
CA ASP A 67 18.61 -11.37 39.55
C ASP A 67 19.96 -12.04 39.91
N LYS A 68 21.00 -11.23 40.09
CA LYS A 68 22.04 -11.38 41.13
C LYS A 68 23.00 -12.60 41.09
N GLU A 69 24.24 -12.34 40.67
CA GLU A 69 25.47 -12.46 41.49
C GLU A 69 26.62 -11.64 40.88
#